data_AF-A0A168AYW2-F1
#
_entry.id   AF-A0A168AYW2-F1
#
_cell.length_a   1.000
_cell.length_b   1.000
_cell.length_c   1.000
_cell.angle_alpha   90.00
_cell.angle_beta   90.00
_cell.angle_gamma   90.00
#
_symmetry.space_group_name_H-M   'P 1'
#
loop_
_entity.id
_entity.type
_entity.pdbx_description
1 polymer ?
#
loop_
_entity_poly.entity_id
_entity_poly.type
_entity_poly.pdbx_seq_one_letter_code
_entity_poly.pdbx_strand_id
1 'polypeptide(L)'
;MYILFQKSSRNRIAHLRIVIHLPLNVILWGNQEHTTTKWTPWPAAAPRQRSSGSSNCRHSINPSPTITFARNHCADVVGYLASPARHYGFPSGKPSPPHDAADATCVCWHAAAAIHRVMPKANGIVHPSQRLAQILDRPLFPWKKLILGFSIGQYVFESLLTLRQYRILQAPKPPAVLAKEIPQDTFDKSQAYGRAKAQFSLVSGLWSQIQNFAFIHFDVLPKLWSLTGDWLLRFAPARFSGEISHSIVFVLSFILVQQVLGLPAKLYSTFVLEEKFGFNKQTPALFVTDMVKSNLILAVVVPPILAGFLKIIQKTGTGFVFYLWAFAAGIQLFAITAYPIFIQPLFNKLSPLEDGELKSKVNALADKFKFPLSELYVIDGSKRSAHSNAFFYGLPWKKHIVIYDTLLEKSETDEVLAILAHELGHWKLGHTTRLFGISQVNLLYIFSLFSVFINNKSLYASFGFHSVHPIVIGFILFSDALSPMDTLLQLALNTLSRKHEFEADEFALGLGFKSELSTALIKLHKQNLSTMDADWMYASYHYSHPHLSERLKALDWESDRKVVAEEKDEVVKASGREEL
;
A
#
# COMPACT_ATOMS: atom_id res chain seq x y z
N MET A 1 12.05 -6.58 7.24
CA MET A 1 11.87 -7.48 6.08
C MET A 1 10.98 -6.90 4.99
N TYR A 2 9.77 -6.42 5.33
CA TYR A 2 8.82 -5.84 4.34
C TYR A 2 9.36 -4.58 3.62
N ILE A 3 9.99 -3.67 4.37
CA ILE A 3 10.59 -2.41 3.86
C ILE A 3 11.63 -2.68 2.76
N LEU A 4 12.52 -3.66 2.97
CA LEU A 4 13.56 -4.03 2.02
C LEU A 4 12.98 -4.59 0.70
N PHE A 5 11.78 -5.19 0.72
CA PHE A 5 11.10 -5.68 -0.50
C PHE A 5 10.18 -4.64 -1.16
N GLN A 6 9.85 -3.53 -0.47
CA GLN A 6 9.23 -2.37 -1.13
C GLN A 6 10.26 -1.53 -1.91
N LYS A 7 11.50 -1.38 -1.39
CA LYS A 7 12.58 -0.62 -2.05
C LYS A 7 13.48 -1.43 -3.00
N SER A 8 13.69 -2.73 -2.78
CA SER A 8 14.58 -3.54 -3.62
C SER A 8 13.85 -4.15 -4.83
N SER A 9 14.13 -3.61 -6.03
CA SER A 9 13.80 -4.17 -7.36
C SER A 9 12.32 -4.54 -7.60
N ARG A 10 11.64 -3.80 -8.50
CA ARG A 10 10.36 -4.21 -9.10
C ARG A 10 10.56 -5.33 -10.15
N ASN A 11 11.20 -6.41 -9.71
CA ASN A 11 11.34 -7.66 -10.46
C ASN A 11 9.98 -8.37 -10.53
N ARG A 12 9.76 -9.25 -11.54
CA ARG A 12 8.45 -9.88 -11.87
C ARG A 12 7.71 -10.62 -10.73
N ILE A 13 8.32 -10.81 -9.56
CA ILE A 13 7.59 -11.13 -8.31
C ILE A 13 6.50 -10.06 -8.02
N ALA A 14 6.66 -8.84 -8.53
CA ALA A 14 5.67 -7.77 -8.50
C ALA A 14 4.28 -8.18 -9.00
N HIS A 15 4.19 -9.13 -9.94
CA HIS A 15 2.92 -9.59 -10.52
C HIS A 15 2.23 -10.66 -9.66
N LEU A 16 3.00 -11.45 -8.89
CA LEU A 16 2.49 -12.31 -7.82
C LEU A 16 1.99 -11.50 -6.59
N ARG A 17 2.19 -10.18 -6.55
CA ARG A 17 1.68 -9.33 -5.47
C ARG A 17 0.17 -9.39 -5.35
N ILE A 18 -0.58 -9.60 -6.43
CA ILE A 18 -2.05 -9.64 -6.38
C ILE A 18 -2.57 -10.82 -5.53
N VAL A 19 -1.89 -11.98 -5.59
CA VAL A 19 -2.28 -13.17 -4.82
C VAL A 19 -1.61 -13.23 -3.43
N ILE A 20 -0.44 -12.59 -3.25
CA ILE A 20 0.42 -12.81 -2.07
C ILE A 20 0.78 -11.53 -1.29
N HIS A 21 0.72 -10.32 -1.86
CA HIS A 21 1.19 -9.07 -1.20
C HIS A 21 0.20 -7.89 -1.15
N LEU A 22 -0.86 -7.89 -1.96
CA LEU A 22 -1.99 -6.97 -1.83
C LEU A 22 -2.62 -7.05 -0.41
N PRO A 23 -2.71 -8.25 0.22
CA PRO A 23 -3.01 -8.36 1.64
C PRO A 23 -2.06 -7.59 2.57
N LEU A 24 -0.75 -7.60 2.29
CA LEU A 24 0.28 -7.08 3.19
C LEU A 24 0.48 -5.55 3.09
N ASN A 25 0.24 -4.94 1.93
CA ASN A 25 0.33 -3.48 1.79
C ASN A 25 -0.77 -2.76 2.60
N VAL A 26 -1.90 -3.43 2.88
CA VAL A 26 -2.97 -2.92 3.76
C VAL A 26 -2.61 -3.11 5.26
N ILE A 27 -1.70 -4.04 5.59
CA ILE A 27 -1.25 -4.30 6.98
C ILE A 27 -0.16 -3.31 7.40
N LEU A 28 0.72 -2.91 6.48
CA LEU A 28 2.02 -2.29 6.80
C LEU A 28 2.14 -0.87 6.22
N TRP A 29 1.08 -0.08 6.38
CA TRP A 29 0.88 1.23 5.75
C TRP A 29 1.90 2.30 6.20
N GLY A 30 2.27 2.34 7.49
CA GLY A 30 3.16 3.37 8.06
C GLY A 30 4.65 3.25 7.74
N ASN A 31 5.07 2.77 6.56
CA ASN A 31 6.47 2.33 6.33
C ASN A 31 7.23 3.02 5.17
N GLN A 32 6.89 4.28 4.81
CA GLN A 32 7.63 5.05 3.78
C GLN A 32 7.80 6.54 4.09
N GLU A 33 8.97 7.07 3.68
CA GLU A 33 9.51 8.42 3.92
C GLU A 33 8.68 9.57 3.29
N HIS A 34 8.67 10.73 3.95
CA HIS A 34 7.97 11.98 3.57
C HIS A 34 8.96 13.11 3.19
N THR A 35 8.53 14.18 2.47
CA THR A 35 9.43 15.28 1.97
C THR A 35 8.82 16.71 1.89
N THR A 36 8.98 17.55 0.83
CA THR A 36 8.19 18.81 0.59
C THR A 36 7.67 19.03 -0.85
N THR A 37 6.44 19.57 -1.05
CA THR A 37 6.01 20.23 -2.31
C THR A 37 5.19 21.50 -2.06
N LYS A 38 5.08 22.38 -3.07
CA LYS A 38 4.16 23.52 -3.09
C LYS A 38 3.01 23.25 -4.03
N TRP A 39 1.79 23.14 -3.51
CA TRP A 39 0.57 23.09 -4.30
C TRP A 39 0.03 24.52 -4.56
N THR A 40 -0.08 24.92 -5.82
CA THR A 40 -0.82 26.12 -6.24
C THR A 40 -2.21 25.68 -6.72
N PRO A 41 -3.31 26.17 -6.13
CA PRO A 41 -4.64 25.87 -6.64
C PRO A 41 -4.85 26.39 -8.07
N TRP A 42 -5.51 25.61 -8.91
CA TRP A 42 -6.22 26.19 -10.06
C TRP A 42 -7.26 27.20 -9.52
N PRO A 43 -7.53 28.33 -10.22
CA PRO A 43 -8.31 29.40 -9.64
C PRO A 43 -9.78 28.99 -9.50
N ALA A 44 -10.22 28.77 -8.27
CA ALA A 44 -11.63 28.78 -7.93
C ALA A 44 -12.20 30.16 -8.27
N ALA A 45 -13.38 30.18 -8.89
CA ALA A 45 -14.03 31.42 -9.31
C ALA A 45 -14.21 32.38 -8.11
N ALA A 46 -13.84 33.64 -8.30
CA ALA A 46 -13.90 34.64 -7.24
C ALA A 46 -15.33 34.78 -6.65
N PRO A 47 -15.47 34.91 -5.32
CA PRO A 47 -16.77 35.09 -4.70
C PRO A 47 -17.38 36.44 -5.14
N ARG A 48 -18.50 36.39 -5.86
CA ARG A 48 -19.27 37.60 -6.18
C ARG A 48 -19.86 38.18 -4.89
N GLN A 49 -19.30 39.31 -4.44
CA GLN A 49 -19.99 40.19 -3.50
C GLN A 49 -21.34 40.61 -4.11
N ARG A 50 -22.41 40.55 -3.31
CA ARG A 50 -23.68 41.19 -3.65
C ARG A 50 -23.57 42.67 -3.30
N SER A 51 -23.62 43.54 -4.29
CA SER A 51 -23.89 44.97 -4.11
C SER A 51 -25.04 45.39 -5.03
N SER A 52 -25.98 46.13 -4.45
CA SER A 52 -27.13 46.74 -5.13
C SER A 52 -26.70 47.76 -6.19
N GLY A 53 -27.38 47.75 -7.35
CA GLY A 53 -27.20 48.76 -8.40
C GLY A 53 -28.20 48.55 -9.53
N SER A 54 -28.79 49.62 -10.05
CA SER A 54 -29.91 49.61 -10.99
C SER A 54 -29.49 49.95 -12.44
N SER A 55 -30.48 49.88 -13.35
CA SER A 55 -30.56 50.52 -14.69
C SER A 55 -30.11 49.74 -15.95
N ASN A 56 -31.13 49.44 -16.78
CA ASN A 56 -31.26 49.57 -18.25
C ASN A 56 -30.02 49.59 -19.17
N CYS A 57 -29.99 48.73 -20.21
CA CYS A 57 -30.38 49.13 -21.60
C CYS A 57 -30.35 48.01 -22.69
N ARG A 58 -31.51 47.83 -23.34
CA ARG A 58 -31.90 47.46 -24.73
C ARG A 58 -30.93 46.81 -25.79
N HIS A 59 -31.53 45.85 -26.52
CA HIS A 59 -31.45 45.54 -27.98
C HIS A 59 -30.16 44.90 -28.57
N SER A 60 -30.18 43.99 -29.58
CA SER A 60 -31.25 43.44 -30.46
C SER A 60 -30.96 42.03 -31.07
N ILE A 61 -32.02 41.21 -31.19
CA ILE A 61 -32.45 40.33 -32.33
C ILE A 61 -31.38 39.46 -33.07
N ASN A 62 -31.34 38.11 -32.97
CA ASN A 62 -32.13 37.00 -33.61
C ASN A 62 -31.84 36.74 -35.13
N PRO A 63 -32.05 35.53 -35.72
CA PRO A 63 -32.80 34.36 -35.22
C PRO A 63 -32.16 32.94 -35.38
N SER A 64 -32.87 31.93 -34.86
CA SER A 64 -32.63 30.47 -34.95
C SER A 64 -33.00 29.85 -36.32
N PRO A 65 -32.91 28.51 -36.49
CA PRO A 65 -34.15 27.74 -36.27
C PRO A 65 -34.00 26.49 -35.36
N THR A 66 -35.15 26.02 -34.91
CA THR A 66 -35.36 25.04 -33.83
C THR A 66 -35.85 23.70 -34.39
N ILE A 67 -35.50 22.57 -33.76
CA ILE A 67 -36.39 21.39 -33.66
C ILE A 67 -36.43 20.94 -32.19
N THR A 68 -37.61 20.51 -31.75
CA THR A 68 -38.03 20.40 -30.33
C THR A 68 -38.64 19.02 -30.04
N PHE A 69 -38.90 18.76 -28.75
CA PHE A 69 -39.64 17.63 -28.13
C PHE A 69 -38.83 16.36 -27.78
N ALA A 70 -39.07 15.70 -26.63
CA ALA A 70 -40.06 15.93 -25.58
C ALA A 70 -39.49 15.78 -24.16
N ARG A 71 -40.12 16.47 -23.20
CA ARG A 71 -39.92 16.38 -21.75
C ARG A 71 -41.19 15.74 -21.16
N ASN A 72 -41.05 14.78 -20.23
CA ASN A 72 -41.90 14.57 -19.04
C ASN A 72 -41.75 13.14 -18.48
N HIS A 73 -41.08 13.00 -17.34
CA HIS A 73 -41.76 12.92 -16.04
C HIS A 73 -40.74 12.91 -14.90
N CYS A 74 -40.97 13.75 -13.88
CA CYS A 74 -40.39 13.60 -12.55
C CYS A 74 -41.55 13.36 -11.59
N ALA A 75 -41.47 12.31 -10.77
CA ALA A 75 -42.13 12.22 -9.49
C ALA A 75 -41.49 11.09 -8.65
N ASP A 76 -41.49 11.33 -7.34
CA ASP A 76 -41.44 10.39 -6.22
C ASP A 76 -40.13 9.80 -5.68
N VAL A 77 -40.10 9.83 -4.34
CA VAL A 77 -39.17 9.25 -3.36
C VAL A 77 -37.79 9.89 -3.20
N VAL A 78 -37.79 11.17 -2.82
CA VAL A 78 -36.85 11.69 -1.81
C VAL A 78 -37.66 12.11 -0.58
N GLY A 79 -37.42 11.46 0.57
CA GLY A 79 -38.06 11.80 1.84
C GLY A 79 -37.50 10.95 2.99
N TYR A 80 -37.30 11.59 4.16
CA TYR A 80 -36.61 11.06 5.37
C TYR A 80 -35.09 10.81 5.14
N LEU A 81 -34.14 11.50 5.79
CA LEU A 81 -34.08 11.96 7.18
C LEU A 81 -33.15 13.19 7.33
N ALA A 82 -33.64 14.28 7.94
CA ALA A 82 -32.80 15.34 8.52
C ALA A 82 -33.59 16.17 9.56
N SER A 83 -32.87 16.78 10.51
CA SER A 83 -33.31 17.76 11.53
C SER A 83 -33.90 17.21 12.86
N PRO A 84 -33.85 17.98 13.98
CA PRO A 84 -32.98 17.59 15.09
C PRO A 84 -33.65 17.56 16.49
N ALA A 85 -32.96 16.98 17.47
CA ALA A 85 -33.47 16.85 18.84
C ALA A 85 -33.22 18.08 19.74
N ARG A 86 -34.15 18.37 20.65
CA ARG A 86 -33.97 19.18 21.89
C ARG A 86 -34.47 18.38 23.11
N HIS A 87 -33.99 18.75 24.30
CA HIS A 87 -34.23 18.13 25.62
C HIS A 87 -35.72 17.86 25.94
N TYR A 88 -36.08 16.83 26.72
CA TYR A 88 -35.92 16.74 28.20
C TYR A 88 -36.23 15.31 28.74
N GLY A 89 -35.72 14.98 29.95
CA GLY A 89 -36.37 14.03 30.88
C GLY A 89 -35.85 12.58 31.00
N PHE A 90 -35.20 12.27 32.12
CA PHE A 90 -35.13 10.92 32.75
C PHE A 90 -36.35 10.76 33.70
N PRO A 91 -36.77 9.55 34.21
CA PRO A 91 -35.87 8.47 34.67
C PRO A 91 -36.30 6.99 34.54
N SER A 92 -35.33 6.11 34.91
CA SER A 92 -35.47 4.76 35.48
C SER A 92 -35.79 3.54 34.58
N GLY A 93 -34.88 2.56 34.61
CA GLY A 93 -35.01 1.23 33.99
C GLY A 93 -33.63 0.56 33.86
N LYS A 94 -33.41 -0.63 34.45
CA LYS A 94 -32.11 -1.34 34.44
C LYS A 94 -31.86 -2.10 33.11
N PRO A 95 -30.60 -2.45 32.78
CA PRO A 95 -30.19 -2.68 31.39
C PRO A 95 -30.33 -4.14 30.90
N SER A 96 -30.60 -4.29 29.61
CA SER A 96 -30.36 -5.48 28.79
C SER A 96 -29.34 -5.16 27.69
N PRO A 97 -28.53 -6.13 27.23
CA PRO A 97 -27.42 -5.88 26.30
C PRO A 97 -27.89 -5.70 24.84
N PRO A 98 -27.30 -4.78 24.05
CA PRO A 98 -27.67 -4.59 22.65
C PRO A 98 -27.06 -5.66 21.73
N HIS A 99 -27.93 -6.26 20.90
CA HIS A 99 -27.61 -7.30 19.92
C HIS A 99 -27.15 -6.72 18.56
N ASP A 100 -26.24 -5.75 18.54
CA ASP A 100 -25.88 -5.00 17.31
C ASP A 100 -24.66 -5.57 16.55
N ALA A 101 -24.63 -6.90 16.38
CA ALA A 101 -23.59 -7.60 15.59
C ALA A 101 -24.15 -8.49 14.46
N ALA A 102 -25.48 -8.64 14.36
CA ALA A 102 -26.12 -9.54 13.39
C ALA A 102 -26.37 -8.90 12.00
N ASP A 103 -26.56 -7.58 11.93
CA ASP A 103 -27.06 -6.95 10.71
C ASP A 103 -26.00 -6.72 9.63
N ALA A 104 -24.73 -6.49 10.01
CA ALA A 104 -23.65 -6.31 9.05
C ALA A 104 -23.38 -7.58 8.21
N THR A 105 -23.48 -8.77 8.83
CA THR A 105 -23.41 -10.06 8.12
C THR A 105 -24.65 -10.34 7.29
N CYS A 106 -25.83 -9.91 7.75
CA CYS A 106 -27.09 -10.10 7.05
C CYS A 106 -27.16 -9.32 5.72
N VAL A 107 -26.67 -8.08 5.70
CA VAL A 107 -26.61 -7.23 4.49
C VAL A 107 -25.69 -7.82 3.42
N CYS A 108 -24.52 -8.37 3.80
CA CYS A 108 -23.62 -9.06 2.87
C CYS A 108 -24.24 -10.33 2.27
N TRP A 109 -24.97 -11.12 3.07
CA TRP A 109 -25.68 -12.31 2.58
C TRP A 109 -26.83 -11.97 1.63
N HIS A 110 -27.61 -10.93 1.93
CA HIS A 110 -28.71 -10.49 1.06
C HIS A 110 -28.21 -9.89 -0.25
N ALA A 111 -27.08 -9.15 -0.25
CA ALA A 111 -26.44 -8.69 -1.48
C ALA A 111 -25.94 -9.87 -2.35
N ALA A 112 -25.30 -10.88 -1.75
CA ALA A 112 -24.85 -12.08 -2.48
C ALA A 112 -26.03 -12.91 -3.02
N ALA A 113 -27.11 -13.06 -2.24
CA ALA A 113 -28.32 -13.76 -2.68
C ALA A 113 -29.08 -13.01 -3.79
N ALA A 114 -29.08 -11.67 -3.78
CA ALA A 114 -29.60 -10.84 -4.86
C ALA A 114 -28.78 -11.01 -6.15
N ILE A 115 -27.44 -10.96 -6.06
CA ILE A 115 -26.57 -11.17 -7.23
C ILE A 115 -26.77 -12.56 -7.84
N HIS A 116 -26.98 -13.59 -7.02
CA HIS A 116 -27.22 -14.95 -7.50
C HIS A 116 -28.66 -15.19 -8.04
N ARG A 117 -29.63 -14.31 -7.71
CA ARG A 117 -31.02 -14.39 -8.21
C ARG A 117 -31.31 -13.51 -9.43
N VAL A 118 -30.42 -12.59 -9.80
CA VAL A 118 -30.62 -11.62 -10.91
C VAL A 118 -29.72 -11.94 -12.14
N MET A 119 -29.24 -13.19 -12.28
CA MET A 119 -28.69 -13.68 -13.55
C MET A 119 -29.75 -14.42 -14.36
N PRO A 120 -30.43 -13.79 -15.35
CA PRO A 120 -31.26 -14.54 -16.28
C PRO A 120 -30.39 -15.43 -17.17
N LYS A 121 -30.86 -16.64 -17.49
CA LYS A 121 -30.34 -17.44 -18.62
C LYS A 121 -30.74 -16.78 -19.93
N ALA A 122 -30.09 -15.67 -20.27
CA ALA A 122 -30.32 -14.92 -21.50
C ALA A 122 -29.61 -15.59 -22.69
N ASN A 123 -30.28 -16.53 -23.34
CA ASN A 123 -29.82 -17.04 -24.64
C ASN A 123 -29.73 -15.88 -25.65
N GLY A 124 -28.54 -15.62 -26.19
CA GLY A 124 -28.34 -14.73 -27.36
C GLY A 124 -27.62 -13.40 -27.11
N ILE A 125 -27.42 -12.96 -25.86
CA ILE A 125 -26.65 -11.73 -25.59
C ILE A 125 -25.20 -12.10 -25.24
N VAL A 126 -24.28 -11.94 -26.21
CA VAL A 126 -22.83 -12.08 -25.95
C VAL A 126 -22.42 -11.04 -24.92
N HIS A 127 -21.99 -11.50 -23.73
CA HIS A 127 -21.62 -10.60 -22.63
C HIS A 127 -20.45 -9.67 -23.06
N PRO A 128 -20.38 -8.43 -22.55
CA PRO A 128 -19.30 -7.50 -22.90
C PRO A 128 -17.89 -8.08 -22.66
N SER A 129 -17.72 -8.90 -21.61
CA SER A 129 -16.50 -9.64 -21.31
C SER A 129 -16.13 -10.68 -22.38
N GLN A 130 -17.11 -11.35 -22.99
CA GLN A 130 -16.88 -12.31 -24.08
C GLN A 130 -16.49 -11.61 -25.38
N ARG A 131 -17.08 -10.45 -25.69
CA ARG A 131 -16.65 -9.61 -26.82
C ARG A 131 -15.21 -9.12 -26.64
N LEU A 132 -14.87 -8.66 -25.43
CA LEU A 132 -13.49 -8.25 -25.11
C LEU A 132 -12.50 -9.43 -25.24
N ALA A 133 -12.86 -10.62 -24.75
CA ALA A 133 -12.05 -11.82 -24.91
C ALA A 133 -11.76 -12.13 -26.39
N GLN A 134 -12.78 -12.08 -27.25
CA GLN A 134 -12.65 -12.35 -28.69
C GLN A 134 -11.79 -11.30 -29.42
N ILE A 135 -11.90 -10.02 -29.06
CA ILE A 135 -11.08 -8.94 -29.66
C ILE A 135 -9.60 -9.11 -29.30
N LEU A 136 -9.33 -9.52 -28.06
CA LEU A 136 -7.97 -9.70 -27.55
C LEU A 136 -7.37 -11.04 -27.98
N ASP A 137 -8.15 -12.11 -28.13
CA ASP A 137 -7.68 -13.43 -28.58
C ASP A 137 -7.63 -13.59 -30.11
N ARG A 138 -7.15 -12.56 -30.81
CA ARG A 138 -6.93 -12.63 -32.26
C ARG A 138 -5.58 -13.30 -32.57
N PRO A 139 -5.49 -14.13 -33.62
CA PRO A 139 -4.21 -14.65 -34.11
C PRO A 139 -3.21 -13.51 -34.36
N LEU A 140 -1.94 -13.74 -34.00
CA LEU A 140 -0.84 -12.78 -34.18
C LEU A 140 -1.00 -11.43 -33.44
N PHE A 141 -1.84 -11.35 -32.39
CA PHE A 141 -1.82 -10.18 -31.50
C PHE A 141 -0.39 -10.01 -30.91
N PRO A 142 0.23 -8.81 -30.98
CA PRO A 142 1.65 -8.63 -30.65
C PRO A 142 1.92 -8.52 -29.14
N TRP A 143 1.44 -9.47 -28.34
CA TRP A 143 1.45 -9.45 -26.87
C TRP A 143 2.83 -9.17 -26.28
N LYS A 144 3.87 -9.87 -26.75
CA LYS A 144 5.27 -9.64 -26.34
C LYS A 144 5.71 -8.18 -26.54
N LYS A 145 5.40 -7.58 -27.69
CA LYS A 145 5.77 -6.19 -28.00
C LYS A 145 4.98 -5.20 -27.14
N LEU A 146 3.70 -5.47 -26.89
CA LEU A 146 2.82 -4.64 -26.09
C LEU A 146 3.25 -4.63 -24.61
N ILE A 147 3.42 -5.80 -23.99
CA ILE A 147 3.87 -5.95 -22.60
C ILE A 147 5.27 -5.34 -22.41
N LEU A 148 6.20 -5.62 -23.33
CA LEU A 148 7.54 -5.04 -23.27
C LEU A 148 7.51 -3.51 -23.47
N GLY A 149 6.67 -3.01 -24.37
CA GLY A 149 6.48 -1.57 -24.60
C GLY A 149 5.91 -0.85 -23.37
N PHE A 150 4.94 -1.46 -22.69
CA PHE A 150 4.40 -0.97 -21.42
C PHE A 150 5.45 -0.93 -20.32
N SER A 151 6.22 -2.02 -20.16
CA SER A 151 7.32 -2.08 -19.19
C SER A 151 8.40 -1.03 -19.45
N ILE A 152 8.83 -0.85 -20.71
CA ILE A 152 9.81 0.18 -21.08
C ILE A 152 9.23 1.58 -20.85
N GLY A 153 7.98 1.83 -21.25
CA GLY A 153 7.30 3.10 -21.04
C GLY A 153 7.17 3.48 -19.57
N GLN A 154 6.82 2.52 -18.72
CA GLN A 154 6.77 2.69 -17.26
C GLN A 154 8.16 2.99 -16.68
N TYR A 155 9.19 2.21 -17.07
CA TYR A 155 10.56 2.47 -16.63
C TYR A 155 11.06 3.87 -17.03
N VAL A 156 10.78 4.31 -18.26
CA VAL A 156 11.13 5.66 -18.74
C VAL A 156 10.37 6.72 -17.94
N PHE A 157 9.07 6.55 -17.71
CA PHE A 157 8.27 7.47 -16.91
C PHE A 157 8.80 7.61 -15.47
N GLU A 158 9.04 6.49 -14.77
CA GLU A 158 9.57 6.48 -13.41
C GLU A 158 11.00 7.05 -13.33
N SER A 159 11.82 6.83 -14.37
CA SER A 159 13.15 7.43 -14.50
C SER A 159 13.07 8.95 -14.70
N LEU A 160 12.14 9.45 -15.53
CA LEU A 160 11.91 10.88 -15.72
C LEU A 160 11.44 11.55 -14.42
N LEU A 161 10.53 10.93 -13.67
CA LEU A 161 10.16 11.40 -12.33
C LEU A 161 11.38 11.47 -11.41
N THR A 162 12.19 10.39 -11.35
CA THR A 162 13.37 10.31 -10.48
C THR A 162 14.42 11.36 -10.85
N LEU A 163 14.60 11.67 -12.14
CA LEU A 163 15.48 12.73 -12.63
C LEU A 163 14.97 14.13 -12.27
N ARG A 164 13.65 14.37 -12.25
CA ARG A 164 13.07 15.63 -11.74
C ARG A 164 13.34 15.79 -10.25
N GLN A 165 13.10 14.74 -9.47
CA GLN A 165 13.42 14.70 -8.04
C GLN A 165 14.91 14.95 -7.80
N TYR A 166 15.79 14.32 -8.58
CA TYR A 166 17.24 14.48 -8.46
C TYR A 166 17.70 15.94 -8.64
N ARG A 167 17.05 16.72 -9.51
CA ARG A 167 17.35 18.16 -9.67
C ARG A 167 16.97 18.98 -8.44
N ILE A 168 15.85 18.67 -7.79
CA ILE A 168 15.46 19.33 -6.53
C ILE A 168 16.40 18.90 -5.40
N LEU A 169 16.87 17.65 -5.42
CA LEU A 169 17.89 17.15 -4.51
C LEU A 169 19.30 17.79 -4.70
N GLN A 170 19.48 18.70 -5.66
CA GLN A 170 20.68 19.52 -5.84
C GLN A 170 20.52 20.94 -5.24
N ALA A 171 19.37 21.28 -4.65
CA ALA A 171 19.16 22.57 -4.01
C ALA A 171 20.13 22.77 -2.82
N PRO A 172 20.82 23.93 -2.72
CA PRO A 172 21.85 24.16 -1.70
C PRO A 172 21.33 24.61 -0.34
N LYS A 173 20.03 24.87 -0.20
CA LYS A 173 19.42 25.41 1.03
C LYS A 173 18.08 24.74 1.34
N PRO A 174 17.72 24.57 2.62
CA PRO A 174 16.41 24.05 3.02
C PRO A 174 15.25 24.95 2.57
N PRO A 175 14.04 24.39 2.36
CA PRO A 175 12.83 25.18 2.15
C PRO A 175 12.60 26.16 3.30
N ALA A 176 12.05 27.34 3.00
CA ALA A 176 11.88 28.41 4.00
C ALA A 176 11.12 27.98 5.27
N VAL A 177 10.16 27.05 5.14
CA VAL A 177 9.39 26.47 6.27
C VAL A 177 10.27 25.66 7.22
N LEU A 178 11.32 25.02 6.71
CA LEU A 178 12.22 24.14 7.47
C LEU A 178 13.58 24.79 7.78
N ALA A 179 13.87 25.96 7.21
CA ALA A 179 15.18 26.62 7.31
C ALA A 179 15.55 27.08 8.72
N LYS A 180 14.55 27.30 9.59
CA LYS A 180 14.78 27.55 11.02
C LYS A 180 15.08 26.25 11.79
N GLU A 181 14.41 25.15 11.44
CA GLU A 181 14.40 23.89 12.21
C GLU A 181 15.54 22.93 11.86
N ILE A 182 15.91 22.86 10.58
CA ILE A 182 16.88 21.87 10.08
C ILE A 182 18.26 22.54 9.93
N PRO A 183 19.29 22.12 10.69
CA PRO A 183 20.66 22.59 10.48
C PRO A 183 21.17 22.26 9.07
N GLN A 184 21.99 23.15 8.50
CA GLN A 184 22.52 22.99 7.15
C GLN A 184 23.25 21.65 6.94
N ASP A 185 24.07 21.21 7.90
CA ASP A 185 24.73 19.89 7.85
C ASP A 185 23.74 18.71 7.76
N THR A 186 22.64 18.75 8.52
CA THR A 186 21.57 17.74 8.44
C THR A 186 20.87 17.78 7.09
N PHE A 187 20.60 18.98 6.57
CA PHE A 187 20.03 19.15 5.23
C PHE A 187 20.97 18.59 4.16
N ASP A 188 22.25 18.92 4.18
CA ASP A 188 23.25 18.46 3.20
C ASP A 188 23.42 16.93 3.24
N LYS A 189 23.38 16.33 4.43
CA LYS A 189 23.35 14.86 4.64
C LYS A 189 22.08 14.22 4.07
N SER A 190 20.90 14.77 4.36
CA SER A 190 19.62 14.32 3.78
C SER A 190 19.62 14.42 2.25
N GLN A 191 20.13 15.52 1.70
CA GLN A 191 20.24 15.70 0.26
C GLN A 191 21.24 14.71 -0.38
N ALA A 192 22.40 14.47 0.25
CA ALA A 192 23.34 13.46 -0.22
C ALA A 192 22.75 12.04 -0.20
N TYR A 193 21.97 11.70 0.83
CA TYR A 193 21.27 10.42 0.96
C TYR A 193 20.16 10.26 -0.09
N GLY A 194 19.33 11.29 -0.28
CA GLY A 194 18.31 11.34 -1.34
C GLY A 194 18.92 11.16 -2.73
N ARG A 195 20.03 11.86 -3.02
CA ARG A 195 20.76 11.71 -4.30
C ARG A 195 21.31 10.30 -4.49
N ALA A 196 21.88 9.68 -3.45
CA ALA A 196 22.38 8.31 -3.50
C ALA A 196 21.25 7.29 -3.76
N LYS A 197 20.11 7.44 -3.07
CA LYS A 197 18.89 6.64 -3.31
C LYS A 197 18.37 6.79 -4.74
N ALA A 198 18.30 8.01 -5.26
CA ALA A 198 17.84 8.29 -6.62
C ALA A 198 18.78 7.69 -7.69
N GLN A 199 20.10 7.82 -7.52
CA GLN A 199 21.09 7.18 -8.40
C GLN A 199 20.97 5.66 -8.37
N PHE A 200 20.88 5.06 -7.18
CA PHE A 200 20.68 3.62 -7.03
C PHE A 200 19.35 3.15 -7.65
N SER A 201 18.27 3.91 -7.51
CA SER A 201 16.97 3.63 -8.14
C SER A 201 17.07 3.57 -9.66
N LEU A 202 17.73 4.54 -10.29
CA LEU A 202 17.95 4.56 -11.75
C LEU A 202 18.78 3.35 -12.23
N VAL A 203 19.89 3.05 -11.55
CA VAL A 203 20.79 1.94 -11.93
C VAL A 203 20.14 0.57 -11.71
N SER A 204 19.52 0.35 -10.55
CA SER A 204 18.83 -0.91 -10.23
C SER A 204 17.54 -1.09 -11.05
N GLY A 205 16.87 0.00 -11.42
CA GLY A 205 15.77 0.02 -12.37
C GLY A 205 16.22 -0.41 -13.76
N LEU A 206 17.32 0.16 -14.29
CA LEU A 206 17.89 -0.23 -15.58
C LEU A 206 18.27 -1.72 -15.59
N TRP A 207 18.93 -2.19 -14.53
CA TRP A 207 19.29 -3.60 -14.37
C TRP A 207 18.05 -4.50 -14.36
N SER A 208 17.00 -4.13 -13.60
CA SER A 208 15.72 -4.85 -13.59
C SER A 208 15.06 -4.84 -14.97
N GLN A 209 15.18 -3.76 -15.75
CA GLN A 209 14.62 -3.65 -17.09
C GLN A 209 15.37 -4.52 -18.12
N ILE A 210 16.71 -4.62 -18.02
CA ILE A 210 17.54 -5.54 -18.80
C ILE A 210 17.14 -6.99 -18.50
N GLN A 211 16.97 -7.34 -17.22
CA GLN A 211 16.45 -8.65 -16.79
C GLN A 211 15.02 -8.90 -17.29
N ASN A 212 14.16 -7.88 -17.33
CA ASN A 212 12.80 -8.02 -17.84
C ASN A 212 12.81 -8.34 -19.34
N PHE A 213 13.54 -7.54 -20.12
CA PHE A 213 13.74 -7.72 -21.56
C PHE A 213 14.32 -9.09 -21.89
N ALA A 214 15.47 -9.46 -21.30
CA ALA A 214 16.17 -10.70 -21.62
C ALA A 214 15.27 -11.94 -21.41
N PHE A 215 14.53 -11.96 -20.30
CA PHE A 215 13.68 -13.09 -19.95
C PHE A 215 12.45 -13.25 -20.87
N ILE A 216 11.87 -12.13 -21.36
CA ILE A 216 10.80 -12.13 -22.38
C ILE A 216 11.36 -12.51 -23.75
N HIS A 217 12.53 -11.96 -24.11
CA HIS A 217 13.16 -12.16 -25.42
C HIS A 217 13.69 -13.59 -25.61
N PHE A 218 14.31 -14.16 -24.57
CA PHE A 218 14.86 -15.52 -24.60
C PHE A 218 13.87 -16.60 -24.14
N ASP A 219 12.59 -16.27 -23.98
CA ASP A 219 11.52 -17.21 -23.56
C ASP A 219 11.92 -18.05 -22.34
N VAL A 220 12.36 -17.37 -21.27
CA VAL A 220 12.80 -18.05 -20.04
C VAL A 220 11.62 -18.66 -19.28
N LEU A 221 10.41 -18.09 -19.40
CA LEU A 221 9.20 -18.60 -18.74
C LEU A 221 8.84 -20.04 -19.17
N PRO A 222 8.70 -20.39 -20.48
CA PRO A 222 8.46 -21.78 -20.90
C PRO A 222 9.66 -22.71 -20.66
N LYS A 223 10.90 -22.21 -20.75
CA LYS A 223 12.10 -23.01 -20.42
C LYS A 223 12.13 -23.42 -18.96
N LEU A 224 11.84 -22.48 -18.05
CA LEU A 224 11.73 -22.75 -16.61
C LEU A 224 10.55 -23.68 -16.31
N TRP A 225 9.42 -23.52 -17.01
CA TRP A 225 8.28 -24.44 -16.90
C TRP A 225 8.64 -25.87 -17.32
N SER A 226 9.35 -26.06 -18.44
CA SER A 226 9.83 -27.39 -18.85
C SER A 226 10.76 -28.00 -17.80
N LEU A 227 11.76 -27.22 -17.35
CA LEU A 227 12.75 -27.66 -16.37
C LEU A 227 12.12 -28.11 -15.04
N THR A 228 11.14 -27.36 -14.53
CA THR A 228 10.44 -27.72 -13.29
C THR A 228 9.52 -28.92 -13.47
N GLY A 229 9.04 -29.18 -14.69
CA GLY A 229 8.29 -30.39 -15.04
C GLY A 229 9.19 -31.62 -15.04
N ASP A 230 10.38 -31.52 -15.65
CA ASP A 230 11.40 -32.56 -15.63
C ASP A 230 11.83 -32.91 -14.20
N TRP A 231 12.03 -31.89 -13.34
CA TRP A 231 12.33 -32.12 -11.92
C TRP A 231 11.21 -32.82 -11.18
N LEU A 232 9.95 -32.43 -11.41
CA LEU A 232 8.79 -33.07 -10.80
C LEU A 232 8.69 -34.54 -11.21
N LEU A 233 8.86 -34.86 -12.51
CA LEU A 233 8.81 -36.22 -13.03
C LEU A 233 9.98 -37.10 -12.54
N ARG A 234 11.15 -36.53 -12.29
CA ARG A 234 12.34 -37.27 -11.81
C ARG A 234 12.38 -37.49 -10.30
N PHE A 235 11.95 -36.51 -9.51
CA PHE A 235 12.18 -36.48 -8.07
C PHE A 235 10.91 -36.57 -7.21
N ALA A 236 9.72 -36.31 -7.75
CA ALA A 236 8.48 -36.40 -6.99
C ALA A 236 7.75 -37.73 -7.23
N PRO A 237 7.18 -38.36 -6.17
CA PRO A 237 6.31 -39.52 -6.33
C PRO A 237 5.14 -39.25 -7.27
N ALA A 238 4.73 -40.25 -8.06
CA ALA A 238 3.72 -40.13 -9.13
C ALA A 238 2.39 -39.47 -8.71
N ARG A 239 2.00 -39.55 -7.42
CA ARG A 239 0.83 -38.83 -6.86
C ARG A 239 0.89 -37.29 -6.99
N PHE A 240 2.07 -36.73 -7.28
CA PHE A 240 2.31 -35.30 -7.46
C PHE A 240 2.50 -34.89 -8.93
N SER A 241 2.12 -35.72 -9.92
CA SER A 241 2.31 -35.41 -11.35
C SER A 241 1.30 -34.41 -11.96
N GLY A 242 0.49 -33.73 -11.14
CA GLY A 242 -0.58 -32.83 -11.61
C GLY A 242 -0.16 -31.36 -11.78
N GLU A 243 -0.92 -30.60 -12.58
CA GLU A 243 -0.70 -29.16 -12.87
C GLU A 243 -0.45 -28.32 -11.61
N ILE A 244 -1.17 -28.60 -10.50
CA ILE A 244 -1.01 -27.88 -9.24
C ILE A 244 0.40 -28.08 -8.66
N SER A 245 0.90 -29.32 -8.64
CA SER A 245 2.23 -29.62 -8.10
C SER A 245 3.34 -29.04 -8.98
N HIS A 246 3.18 -29.13 -10.31
CA HIS A 246 4.08 -28.47 -11.26
C HIS A 246 4.07 -26.95 -11.07
N SER A 247 2.90 -26.34 -10.95
CA SER A 247 2.74 -24.90 -10.69
C SER A 247 3.42 -24.46 -9.39
N ILE A 248 3.35 -25.26 -8.33
CA ILE A 248 4.03 -25.00 -7.05
C ILE A 248 5.56 -25.03 -7.23
N VAL A 249 6.11 -26.11 -7.80
CA VAL A 249 7.56 -26.22 -8.04
C VAL A 249 8.04 -25.09 -8.96
N PHE A 250 7.26 -24.76 -10.00
CA PHE A 250 7.51 -23.64 -10.89
C PHE A 250 7.55 -22.29 -10.16
N VAL A 251 6.52 -21.95 -9.37
CA VAL A 251 6.45 -20.66 -8.64
C VAL A 251 7.58 -20.52 -7.62
N LEU A 252 7.89 -21.57 -6.86
CA LEU A 252 9.01 -21.54 -5.91
C LEU A 252 10.35 -21.36 -6.64
N SER A 253 10.58 -22.11 -7.73
CA SER A 253 11.81 -21.96 -8.55
C SER A 253 11.91 -20.57 -9.18
N PHE A 254 10.80 -20.03 -9.69
CA PHE A 254 10.74 -18.69 -10.27
C PHE A 254 11.04 -17.60 -9.24
N ILE A 255 10.51 -17.70 -8.02
CA ILE A 255 10.82 -16.77 -6.94
C ILE A 255 12.31 -16.86 -6.57
N LEU A 256 12.88 -18.05 -6.46
CA LEU A 256 14.31 -18.22 -6.17
C LEU A 256 15.20 -17.60 -7.27
N VAL A 257 14.91 -17.85 -8.55
CA VAL A 257 15.62 -17.20 -9.68
C VAL A 257 15.53 -15.68 -9.58
N GLN A 258 14.32 -15.14 -9.38
CA GLN A 258 14.11 -13.70 -9.27
C GLN A 258 14.75 -13.07 -8.02
N GLN A 259 14.91 -13.82 -6.92
CA GLN A 259 15.67 -13.42 -5.74
C GLN A 259 17.17 -13.37 -6.02
N VAL A 260 17.76 -14.41 -6.62
CA VAL A 260 19.18 -14.44 -6.99
C VAL A 260 19.53 -13.28 -7.93
N LEU A 261 18.67 -13.03 -8.93
CA LEU A 261 18.82 -11.91 -9.87
C LEU A 261 18.73 -10.52 -9.22
N GLY A 262 17.97 -10.38 -8.12
CA GLY A 262 17.85 -9.15 -7.33
C GLY A 262 18.86 -9.01 -6.18
N LEU A 263 19.56 -10.09 -5.81
CA LEU A 263 20.46 -10.14 -4.66
C LEU A 263 21.60 -9.10 -4.72
N PRO A 264 22.27 -8.83 -5.86
CA PRO A 264 23.32 -7.80 -5.93
C PRO A 264 22.79 -6.40 -5.57
N ALA A 265 21.59 -6.04 -6.05
CA ALA A 265 20.97 -4.76 -5.72
C ALA A 265 20.59 -4.67 -4.24
N LYS A 266 20.07 -5.76 -3.66
CA LYS A 266 19.73 -5.84 -2.23
C LYS A 266 20.97 -5.72 -1.33
N LEU A 267 22.06 -6.39 -1.70
CA LEU A 267 23.35 -6.32 -0.99
C LEU A 267 23.95 -4.92 -1.05
N TYR A 268 23.99 -4.30 -2.24
CA TYR A 268 24.47 -2.92 -2.40
C TYR A 268 23.62 -1.93 -1.58
N SER A 269 22.29 -2.06 -1.65
CA SER A 269 21.38 -1.21 -0.87
C SER A 269 21.69 -1.30 0.63
N THR A 270 21.76 -2.53 1.18
CA THR A 270 21.95 -2.74 2.63
C THR A 270 23.37 -2.39 3.10
N PHE A 271 24.40 -2.96 2.48
CA PHE A 271 25.79 -2.92 2.99
C PHE A 271 26.67 -1.84 2.37
N VAL A 272 26.17 -1.07 1.39
CA VAL A 272 26.92 0.05 0.80
C VAL A 272 26.14 1.35 0.91
N LEU A 273 24.86 1.37 0.50
CA LEU A 273 24.05 2.59 0.55
C LEU A 273 23.63 2.91 1.98
N GLU A 274 22.89 2.04 2.67
CA GLU A 274 22.40 2.33 4.02
C GLU A 274 23.54 2.35 5.05
N GLU A 275 24.61 1.56 4.86
CA GLU A 275 25.84 1.60 5.67
C GLU A 275 26.53 2.97 5.58
N LYS A 276 26.69 3.54 4.36
CA LYS A 276 27.35 4.84 4.15
C LYS A 276 26.70 6.00 4.90
N PHE A 277 25.41 5.90 5.20
CA PHE A 277 24.66 6.92 5.95
C PHE A 277 24.37 6.47 7.41
N GLY A 278 24.98 5.39 7.87
CA GLY A 278 24.87 4.90 9.26
C GLY A 278 23.55 4.22 9.62
N PHE A 279 22.66 3.99 8.64
CA PHE A 279 21.33 3.41 8.83
C PHE A 279 21.34 1.90 8.93
N ASN A 280 22.28 1.21 8.28
CA ASN A 280 22.39 -0.24 8.43
C ASN A 280 22.84 -0.59 9.85
N LYS A 281 22.17 -1.60 10.44
CA LYS A 281 22.59 -2.29 11.67
C LYS A 281 22.59 -3.81 11.49
N GLN A 282 22.28 -4.32 10.29
CA GLN A 282 22.29 -5.75 10.00
C GLN A 282 23.72 -6.25 9.81
N THR A 283 24.09 -7.32 10.52
CA THR A 283 25.28 -8.11 10.19
C THR A 283 25.02 -9.01 8.98
N PRO A 284 26.06 -9.43 8.23
CA PRO A 284 25.90 -10.40 7.14
C PRO A 284 25.24 -11.71 7.58
N ALA A 285 25.55 -12.20 8.79
CA ALA A 285 24.93 -13.38 9.37
C ALA A 285 23.42 -13.19 9.62
N LEU A 286 23.01 -12.04 10.17
CA LEU A 286 21.59 -11.71 10.35
C LEU A 286 20.86 -11.58 9.00
N PHE A 287 21.49 -10.95 8.01
CA PHE A 287 20.92 -10.79 6.67
C PHE A 287 20.66 -12.14 5.97
N VAL A 288 21.63 -13.06 6.03
CA VAL A 288 21.48 -14.42 5.47
C VAL A 288 20.44 -15.21 6.27
N THR A 289 20.45 -15.11 7.61
CA THR A 289 19.45 -15.76 8.48
C THR A 289 18.03 -15.28 8.17
N ASP A 290 17.82 -13.96 8.03
CA ASP A 290 16.54 -13.38 7.64
C ASP A 290 16.11 -13.89 6.24
N MET A 291 17.05 -13.99 5.29
CA MET A 291 16.78 -14.50 3.94
C MET A 291 16.38 -15.99 3.93
N VAL A 292 17.04 -16.83 4.72
CA VAL A 292 16.68 -18.25 4.87
C VAL A 292 15.32 -18.39 5.54
N LYS A 293 15.09 -17.69 6.67
CA LYS A 293 13.77 -17.65 7.34
C LYS A 293 12.66 -17.19 6.40
N SER A 294 12.90 -16.14 5.59
CA SER A 294 11.96 -15.66 4.56
C SER A 294 11.53 -16.79 3.63
N ASN A 295 12.50 -17.54 3.10
CA ASN A 295 12.28 -18.57 2.10
C ASN A 295 11.64 -19.83 2.68
N LEU A 296 11.94 -20.19 3.94
CA LEU A 296 11.25 -21.28 4.64
C LEU A 296 9.76 -20.95 4.85
N ILE A 297 9.45 -19.74 5.32
CA ILE A 297 8.06 -19.28 5.49
C ILE A 297 7.33 -19.25 4.14
N LEU A 298 7.97 -18.73 3.08
CA LEU A 298 7.43 -18.72 1.73
C LEU A 298 7.13 -20.15 1.22
N ALA A 299 8.07 -21.09 1.41
CA ALA A 299 7.93 -22.48 1.00
C ALA A 299 6.83 -23.24 1.77
N VAL A 300 6.46 -22.79 2.97
CA VAL A 300 5.33 -23.35 3.74
C VAL A 300 4.00 -22.68 3.36
N VAL A 301 3.98 -21.36 3.21
CA VAL A 301 2.74 -20.56 3.06
C VAL A 301 2.24 -20.49 1.62
N VAL A 302 3.13 -20.41 0.62
CA VAL A 302 2.72 -20.25 -0.79
C VAL A 302 2.07 -21.51 -1.36
N PRO A 303 2.59 -22.74 -1.16
CA PRO A 303 1.99 -23.95 -1.74
C PRO A 303 0.51 -24.19 -1.41
N PRO A 304 0.03 -24.11 -0.14
CA PRO A 304 -1.39 -24.32 0.15
C PRO A 304 -2.28 -23.21 -0.43
N ILE A 305 -1.83 -21.94 -0.42
CA ILE A 305 -2.57 -20.82 -1.02
C ILE A 305 -2.70 -21.02 -2.54
N LEU A 306 -1.59 -21.34 -3.22
CA LEU A 306 -1.56 -21.58 -4.65
C LEU A 306 -2.35 -22.83 -5.04
N ALA A 307 -2.28 -23.91 -4.26
CA ALA A 307 -3.11 -25.09 -4.45
C ALA A 307 -4.60 -24.76 -4.33
N GLY A 308 -5.01 -24.00 -3.31
CA GLY A 308 -6.39 -23.53 -3.16
C GLY A 308 -6.85 -22.67 -4.34
N PHE A 309 -6.06 -21.66 -4.71
CA PHE A 309 -6.29 -20.78 -5.87
C PHE A 309 -6.54 -21.57 -7.15
N LEU A 310 -5.61 -22.47 -7.51
CA LEU A 310 -5.70 -23.28 -8.73
C LEU A 310 -6.86 -24.27 -8.67
N LYS A 311 -7.08 -24.93 -7.50
CA LYS A 311 -8.14 -25.92 -7.34
C LYS A 311 -9.54 -25.31 -7.41
N ILE A 312 -9.73 -24.08 -6.93
CA ILE A 312 -10.99 -23.33 -7.08
C ILE A 312 -11.29 -23.14 -8.56
N ILE A 313 -10.33 -22.62 -9.34
CA ILE A 313 -10.50 -22.38 -10.77
C ILE A 313 -10.80 -23.68 -11.51
N GLN A 314 -9.99 -24.73 -11.31
CA GLN A 314 -10.20 -26.05 -11.91
C GLN A 314 -11.56 -26.67 -11.57
N LYS A 315 -12.11 -26.42 -10.37
CA LYS A 315 -13.39 -26.99 -9.92
C LYS A 315 -14.62 -26.19 -10.38
N THR A 316 -14.48 -24.86 -10.53
CA THR A 316 -15.61 -23.95 -10.77
C THR A 316 -15.73 -23.47 -12.21
N GLY A 317 -14.74 -23.73 -13.06
CA GLY A 317 -14.78 -23.39 -14.48
C GLY A 317 -14.98 -21.89 -14.68
N THR A 318 -15.94 -21.48 -15.51
CA THR A 318 -16.26 -20.07 -15.76
C THR A 318 -16.80 -19.31 -14.55
N GLY A 319 -17.27 -19.99 -13.50
CA GLY A 319 -17.84 -19.39 -12.29
C GLY A 319 -16.82 -18.95 -11.23
N PHE A 320 -15.51 -19.07 -11.50
CA PHE A 320 -14.48 -18.99 -10.46
C PHE A 320 -14.38 -17.65 -9.71
N VAL A 321 -14.77 -16.54 -10.34
CA VAL A 321 -14.48 -15.17 -9.88
C VAL A 321 -14.91 -14.92 -8.43
N PHE A 322 -16.15 -15.26 -8.08
CA PHE A 322 -16.67 -15.04 -6.72
C PHE A 322 -16.00 -15.95 -5.68
N TYR A 323 -15.81 -17.24 -6.00
CA TYR A 323 -15.17 -18.19 -5.09
C TYR A 323 -13.70 -17.84 -4.84
N LEU A 324 -12.99 -17.38 -5.88
CA LEU A 324 -11.60 -16.97 -5.80
C LEU A 324 -11.45 -15.66 -5.03
N TRP A 325 -12.36 -14.71 -5.24
CA TRP A 325 -12.48 -13.49 -4.43
C TRP A 325 -12.71 -13.81 -2.96
N ALA A 326 -13.72 -14.64 -2.63
CA ALA A 326 -14.03 -15.00 -1.25
C ALA A 326 -12.88 -15.74 -0.56
N PHE A 327 -12.20 -16.64 -1.28
CA PHE A 327 -11.00 -17.33 -0.80
C PHE A 327 -9.85 -16.35 -0.51
N ALA A 328 -9.53 -15.47 -1.46
CA ALA A 328 -8.45 -14.51 -1.31
C ALA A 328 -8.75 -13.43 -0.25
N ALA A 329 -10.01 -13.01 -0.10
CA ALA A 329 -10.48 -12.14 0.97
C ALA A 329 -10.34 -12.80 2.35
N GLY A 330 -10.67 -14.08 2.46
CA GLY A 330 -10.48 -14.89 3.67
C GLY A 330 -8.99 -15.04 4.03
N ILE A 331 -8.14 -15.37 3.05
CA ILE A 331 -6.68 -15.41 3.21
C ILE A 331 -6.11 -14.04 3.60
N GLN A 332 -6.63 -12.95 3.04
CA GLN A 332 -6.23 -11.58 3.38
C GLN A 332 -6.56 -11.24 4.84
N LEU A 333 -7.80 -11.49 5.29
CA LEU A 333 -8.22 -11.26 6.67
C LEU A 333 -7.44 -12.13 7.67
N PHE A 334 -7.20 -13.40 7.30
CA PHE A 334 -6.32 -14.29 8.05
C PHE A 334 -4.90 -13.72 8.14
N ALA A 335 -4.30 -13.30 7.03
CA ALA A 335 -2.95 -12.75 6.99
C ALA A 335 -2.80 -11.45 7.82
N ILE A 336 -3.81 -10.57 7.80
CA ILE A 336 -3.87 -9.35 8.65
C ILE A 336 -3.72 -9.69 10.14
N THR A 337 -4.28 -10.83 10.56
CA THR A 337 -4.25 -11.27 11.96
C THR A 337 -3.03 -12.14 12.26
N ALA A 338 -2.69 -13.05 11.36
CA ALA A 338 -1.67 -14.07 11.55
C ALA A 338 -0.24 -13.55 11.38
N TYR A 339 0.00 -12.56 10.52
CA TYR A 339 1.34 -12.00 10.29
C TYR A 339 2.00 -11.45 11.57
N PRO A 340 1.40 -10.52 12.33
CA PRO A 340 2.03 -9.98 13.53
C PRO A 340 2.12 -10.99 14.69
N ILE A 341 1.26 -12.01 14.71
CA ILE A 341 1.22 -13.04 15.77
C ILE A 341 2.24 -14.16 15.52
N PHE A 342 2.34 -14.67 14.30
CA PHE A 342 3.14 -15.88 14.00
C PHE A 342 4.38 -15.61 13.14
N ILE A 343 4.39 -14.55 12.33
CA ILE A 343 5.48 -14.28 11.37
C ILE A 343 6.44 -13.22 11.90
N GLN A 344 5.93 -12.10 12.43
CA GLN A 344 6.76 -11.02 12.96
C GLN A 344 7.71 -11.46 14.11
N PRO A 345 7.28 -12.29 15.09
CA PRO A 345 8.16 -12.75 16.17
C PRO A 345 9.34 -13.62 15.72
N LEU A 346 9.28 -14.21 14.52
CA LEU A 346 10.39 -14.98 13.95
C LEU A 346 11.57 -14.10 13.52
N PHE A 347 11.33 -12.80 13.34
CA PHE A 347 12.33 -11.81 12.92
C PHE A 347 12.68 -10.84 14.03
N ASN A 348 11.68 -10.35 14.77
CA ASN A 348 11.82 -9.28 15.75
C ASN A 348 11.32 -9.73 17.12
N LYS A 349 12.03 -9.35 18.18
CA LYS A 349 11.54 -9.48 19.57
C LYS A 349 10.45 -8.43 19.79
N LEU A 350 9.26 -8.89 20.16
CA LEU A 350 8.19 -8.04 20.71
C LEU A 350 8.19 -8.22 22.23
N SER A 351 8.51 -7.15 22.96
CA SER A 351 8.49 -7.12 24.43
C SER A 351 7.33 -6.23 24.90
N PRO A 352 6.62 -6.55 25.99
CA PRO A 352 5.63 -5.63 26.55
C PRO A 352 6.26 -4.28 26.89
N LEU A 353 5.53 -3.18 26.72
CA LEU A 353 5.96 -1.86 27.17
C LEU A 353 6.04 -1.85 28.70
N GLU A 354 7.16 -1.36 29.23
CA GLU A 354 7.43 -1.23 30.66
C GLU A 354 6.39 -0.33 31.35
N ASP A 355 6.13 -0.60 32.63
CA ASP A 355 5.23 0.23 33.43
C ASP A 355 5.88 1.59 33.73
N GLY A 356 5.18 2.66 33.37
CA GLY A 356 5.70 4.02 33.45
C GLY A 356 4.73 5.05 32.87
N GLU A 357 5.16 6.31 32.86
CA GLU A 357 4.33 7.46 32.46
C GLU A 357 3.72 7.29 31.06
N LEU A 358 4.52 6.88 30.07
CA LEU A 358 4.08 6.66 28.70
C LEU A 358 2.95 5.62 28.62
N LYS A 359 3.10 4.47 29.29
CA LYS A 359 2.09 3.40 29.28
C LYS A 359 0.77 3.88 29.89
N SER A 360 0.84 4.62 31.00
CA SER A 360 -0.32 5.24 31.65
C SER A 360 -1.02 6.28 30.76
N LYS A 361 -0.25 7.18 30.13
CA LYS A 361 -0.77 8.21 29.20
C LYS A 361 -1.42 7.58 27.96
N VAL A 362 -0.82 6.52 27.39
CA VAL A 362 -1.36 5.82 26.21
C VAL A 362 -2.63 5.03 26.55
N ASN A 363 -2.69 4.36 27.71
CA ASN A 363 -3.92 3.71 28.17
C ASN A 363 -5.05 4.74 28.34
N ALA A 364 -4.79 5.88 29.00
CA ALA A 364 -5.78 6.95 29.16
C ALA A 364 -6.27 7.53 27.82
N LEU A 365 -5.38 7.66 26.82
CA LEU A 365 -5.74 8.09 25.47
C LEU A 365 -6.61 7.04 24.76
N ALA A 366 -6.29 5.75 24.89
CA ALA A 366 -7.09 4.66 24.34
C ALA A 366 -8.50 4.61 24.96
N ASP A 367 -8.59 4.69 26.29
CA ASP A 367 -9.85 4.69 27.05
C ASP A 367 -10.75 5.86 26.66
N LYS A 368 -10.19 7.07 26.53
CA LYS A 368 -10.90 8.28 26.10
C LYS A 368 -11.66 8.08 24.78
N PHE A 369 -11.13 7.28 23.86
CA PHE A 369 -11.74 6.98 22.56
C PHE A 369 -12.43 5.62 22.48
N LYS A 370 -12.46 4.85 23.58
CA LYS A 370 -12.89 3.44 23.63
C LYS A 370 -12.16 2.60 22.58
N PHE A 371 -10.88 2.88 22.36
CA PHE A 371 -10.01 2.06 21.53
C PHE A 371 -9.80 0.72 22.24
N PRO A 372 -10.06 -0.43 21.60
CA PRO A 372 -9.98 -1.74 22.25
C PRO A 372 -8.52 -2.22 22.33
N LEU A 373 -7.71 -1.47 23.08
CA LEU A 373 -6.31 -1.78 23.37
C LEU A 373 -6.25 -3.04 24.22
N SER A 374 -5.46 -4.02 23.76
CA SER A 374 -5.15 -5.22 24.52
C SER A 374 -3.75 -5.17 25.12
N GLU A 375 -2.74 -4.82 24.32
CA GLU A 375 -1.34 -4.80 24.75
C GLU A 375 -0.57 -3.69 24.04
N LEU A 376 0.43 -3.18 24.73
CA LEU A 376 1.45 -2.26 24.22
C LEU A 376 2.76 -3.03 24.10
N TYR A 377 3.36 -3.04 22.91
CA TYR A 377 4.63 -3.71 22.64
C TYR A 377 5.71 -2.74 22.16
N VAL A 378 6.95 -3.02 22.53
CA VAL A 378 8.17 -2.47 21.94
C VAL A 378 8.77 -3.50 21.00
N ILE A 379 9.14 -3.07 19.79
CA ILE A 379 9.83 -3.90 18.79
C ILE A 379 11.31 -3.53 18.67
N ASP A 380 12.17 -4.56 18.56
CA ASP A 380 13.63 -4.42 18.33
C ASP A 380 13.96 -3.95 16.89
N GLY A 381 13.51 -2.75 16.52
CA GLY A 381 13.78 -2.13 15.21
C GLY A 381 15.26 -1.83 14.99
N SER A 382 15.94 -1.35 16.04
CA SER A 382 17.37 -1.01 16.09
C SER A 382 18.27 -2.12 15.57
N LYS A 383 17.90 -3.39 15.80
CA LYS A 383 18.59 -4.61 15.33
C LYS A 383 18.80 -4.67 13.81
N ARG A 384 18.04 -3.89 13.04
CA ARG A 384 18.13 -3.86 11.58
C ARG A 384 18.37 -2.49 11.02
N SER A 385 17.81 -1.44 11.62
CA SER A 385 17.97 -0.09 11.14
C SER A 385 17.79 0.94 12.25
N ALA A 386 18.43 2.09 12.10
CA ALA A 386 18.24 3.24 12.99
C ALA A 386 16.92 4.01 12.74
N HIS A 387 16.07 3.56 11.80
CA HIS A 387 14.79 4.19 11.48
C HIS A 387 13.72 3.99 12.57
N SER A 388 12.98 5.07 12.87
CA SER A 388 11.98 5.13 13.95
C SER A 388 10.55 5.13 13.39
N ASN A 389 9.63 4.41 14.05
CA ASN A 389 8.26 4.19 13.59
C ASN A 389 7.32 3.72 14.73
N ALA A 390 6.00 3.78 14.53
CA ALA A 390 4.97 3.17 15.37
C ALA A 390 3.80 2.70 14.49
N PHE A 391 3.06 1.67 14.91
CA PHE A 391 1.85 1.20 14.20
C PHE A 391 0.96 0.38 15.13
N PHE A 392 -0.30 0.16 14.76
CA PHE A 392 -1.19 -0.78 15.45
C PHE A 392 -1.68 -1.90 14.53
N TYR A 393 -1.97 -3.07 15.12
CA TYR A 393 -2.50 -4.24 14.41
C TYR A 393 -3.64 -4.91 15.18
N GLY A 394 -4.23 -5.94 14.58
CA GLY A 394 -5.22 -6.80 15.23
C GLY A 394 -6.65 -6.59 14.73
N LEU A 395 -7.57 -7.36 15.29
CA LEU A 395 -8.98 -7.39 14.92
C LEU A 395 -9.72 -6.12 15.38
N PRO A 396 -10.88 -5.78 14.81
CA PRO A 396 -11.62 -4.57 15.19
C PRO A 396 -11.94 -4.46 16.70
N TRP A 397 -12.10 -5.60 17.38
CA TRP A 397 -12.41 -5.73 18.80
C TRP A 397 -11.21 -6.04 19.71
N LYS A 398 -10.00 -6.22 19.15
CA LYS A 398 -8.77 -6.47 19.93
C LYS A 398 -7.56 -5.93 19.17
N LYS A 399 -7.04 -4.79 19.61
CA LYS A 399 -5.93 -4.07 18.99
C LYS A 399 -4.67 -4.11 19.84
N HIS A 400 -3.54 -4.13 19.16
CA HIS A 400 -2.20 -4.09 19.76
C HIS A 400 -1.46 -2.89 19.15
N ILE A 401 -0.78 -2.11 19.99
CA ILE A 401 0.08 -1.01 19.55
C ILE A 401 1.54 -1.48 19.63
N VAL A 402 2.33 -1.19 18.60
CA VAL A 402 3.75 -1.51 18.50
C VAL A 402 4.55 -0.23 18.27
N ILE A 403 5.49 0.04 19.15
CA ILE A 403 6.37 1.21 19.11
C ILE A 403 7.81 0.71 18.86
N TYR A 404 8.55 1.35 17.96
CA TYR A 404 9.96 0.99 17.75
C TYR A 404 10.81 1.48 18.93
N ASP A 405 11.75 0.65 19.36
CA ASP A 405 12.81 1.01 20.30
C ASP A 405 13.49 2.34 19.91
N THR A 406 13.89 2.49 18.65
CA THR A 406 14.51 3.71 18.10
C THR A 406 13.62 4.95 18.13
N LEU A 407 12.30 4.81 18.31
CA LEU A 407 11.39 5.94 18.54
C LEU A 407 11.41 6.34 20.02
N LEU A 408 11.31 5.37 20.93
CA LEU A 408 11.36 5.60 22.37
C LEU A 408 12.71 6.18 22.82
N GLU A 409 13.82 5.77 22.20
CA GLU A 409 15.16 6.30 22.48
C GLU A 409 15.35 7.78 22.12
N LYS A 410 14.50 8.35 21.24
CA LYS A 410 14.77 9.64 20.57
C LYS A 410 13.58 10.62 20.54
N SER A 411 12.52 10.32 21.28
CA SER A 411 11.32 11.15 21.40
C SER A 411 10.84 11.17 22.85
N GLU A 412 10.34 12.33 23.27
CA GLU A 412 9.79 12.52 24.61
C GLU A 412 8.40 11.88 24.73
N THR A 413 7.96 11.56 25.95
CA THR A 413 6.68 10.87 26.22
C THR A 413 5.50 11.49 25.48
N ASP A 414 5.40 12.83 25.46
CA ASP A 414 4.28 13.53 24.84
C ASP A 414 4.40 13.62 23.30
N GLU A 415 5.61 13.53 22.75
CA GLU A 415 5.84 13.38 21.30
C GLU A 415 5.39 12.00 20.81
N VAL A 416 5.72 10.95 21.56
CA VAL A 416 5.23 9.58 21.29
C VAL A 416 3.71 9.52 21.44
N LEU A 417 3.14 10.20 22.43
CA LEU A 417 1.69 10.28 22.62
C LEU A 417 1.00 11.00 21.45
N ALA A 418 1.62 12.05 20.90
CA ALA A 418 1.12 12.78 19.73
C ALA A 418 1.16 11.93 18.45
N ILE A 419 2.22 11.15 18.23
CA ILE A 419 2.28 10.16 17.14
C ILE A 419 1.16 9.12 17.32
N LEU A 420 0.96 8.60 18.53
CA LEU A 420 -0.10 7.63 18.81
C LEU A 420 -1.52 8.24 18.70
N ALA A 421 -1.68 9.54 18.92
CA ALA A 421 -2.92 10.26 18.65
C ALA A 421 -3.22 10.35 17.14
N HIS A 422 -2.20 10.59 16.30
CA HIS A 422 -2.32 10.53 14.84
C HIS A 422 -2.69 9.10 14.38
N GLU A 423 -1.98 8.08 14.86
CA GLU A 423 -2.32 6.66 14.60
C GLU A 423 -3.77 6.32 15.00
N LEU A 424 -4.21 6.77 16.17
CA LEU A 424 -5.58 6.59 16.64
C LEU A 424 -6.62 7.30 15.74
N GLY A 425 -6.24 8.40 15.09
CA GLY A 425 -7.03 9.07 14.05
C GLY A 425 -7.36 8.15 12.87
N HIS A 426 -6.38 7.39 12.37
CA HIS A 426 -6.59 6.42 11.29
C HIS A 426 -7.58 5.33 11.65
N TRP A 427 -7.55 4.84 12.90
CA TRP A 427 -8.57 3.93 13.40
C TRP A 427 -9.93 4.61 13.53
N LYS A 428 -9.98 5.79 14.18
CA LYS A 428 -11.23 6.49 14.52
C LYS A 428 -12.04 6.90 13.29
N LEU A 429 -11.35 7.29 12.22
CA LEU A 429 -11.93 7.70 10.94
C LEU A 429 -12.14 6.50 9.98
N GLY A 430 -11.71 5.30 10.38
CA GLY A 430 -11.91 4.05 9.66
C GLY A 430 -11.07 3.92 8.39
N HIS A 431 -9.91 4.59 8.31
CA HIS A 431 -9.05 4.60 7.11
C HIS A 431 -8.63 3.19 6.69
N THR A 432 -8.18 2.35 7.63
CA THR A 432 -7.84 0.94 7.37
C THR A 432 -9.03 0.14 6.82
N THR A 433 -10.25 0.38 7.34
CA THR A 433 -11.47 -0.32 6.90
C THR A 433 -11.90 0.12 5.51
N ARG A 434 -11.79 1.43 5.19
CA ARG A 434 -12.03 1.97 3.84
C ARG A 434 -11.04 1.38 2.83
N LEU A 435 -9.74 1.39 3.15
CA LEU A 435 -8.70 0.80 2.30
C LEU A 435 -8.86 -0.70 2.12
N PHE A 436 -9.27 -1.44 3.17
CA PHE A 436 -9.64 -2.86 3.04
C PHE A 436 -10.79 -3.05 2.05
N GLY A 437 -11.88 -2.29 2.18
CA GLY A 437 -13.02 -2.33 1.24
C GLY A 437 -12.62 -2.02 -0.21
N ILE A 438 -11.81 -0.98 -0.43
CA ILE A 438 -11.25 -0.64 -1.74
C ILE A 438 -10.39 -1.80 -2.28
N SER A 439 -9.58 -2.45 -1.45
CA SER A 439 -8.79 -3.62 -1.85
C SER A 439 -9.67 -4.81 -2.26
N GLN A 440 -10.84 -5.01 -1.63
CA GLN A 440 -11.79 -6.06 -2.03
C GLN A 440 -12.45 -5.78 -3.39
N VAL A 441 -12.80 -4.52 -3.67
CA VAL A 441 -13.33 -4.11 -4.98
C VAL A 441 -12.26 -4.29 -6.07
N ASN A 442 -11.02 -3.89 -5.79
CA ASN A 442 -9.90 -4.09 -6.71
C ASN A 442 -9.62 -5.59 -6.98
N LEU A 443 -9.65 -6.42 -5.94
CA LEU A 443 -9.45 -7.87 -6.05
C LEU A 443 -10.54 -8.53 -6.91
N LEU A 444 -11.81 -8.16 -6.69
CA LEU A 444 -12.94 -8.63 -7.50
C LEU A 444 -12.81 -8.16 -8.96
N TYR A 445 -12.40 -6.91 -9.18
CA TYR A 445 -12.14 -6.36 -10.51
C TYR A 445 -11.04 -7.11 -11.25
N ILE A 446 -9.90 -7.36 -10.60
CA ILE A 446 -8.78 -8.10 -11.19
C ILE A 446 -9.17 -9.55 -11.53
N PHE A 447 -9.89 -10.27 -10.65
CA PHE A 447 -10.35 -11.62 -10.99
C PHE A 447 -11.42 -11.64 -12.08
N SER A 448 -12.28 -10.61 -12.14
CA SER A 448 -13.23 -10.43 -13.23
C SER A 448 -12.51 -10.23 -14.57
N LEU A 449 -11.47 -9.38 -14.62
CA LEU A 449 -10.62 -9.24 -15.79
C LEU A 449 -9.89 -10.55 -16.11
N PHE A 450 -9.30 -11.24 -15.12
CA PHE A 450 -8.57 -12.49 -15.36
C PHE A 450 -9.44 -13.56 -16.06
N SER A 451 -10.75 -13.59 -15.79
CA SER A 451 -11.69 -14.49 -16.47
C SER A 451 -11.75 -14.31 -18.00
N VAL A 452 -11.40 -13.12 -18.50
CA VAL A 452 -11.30 -12.78 -19.93
C VAL A 452 -10.01 -13.31 -20.54
N PHE A 453 -8.92 -13.36 -19.77
CA PHE A 453 -7.57 -13.69 -20.24
C PHE A 453 -7.16 -15.15 -20.01
N ILE A 454 -7.74 -15.84 -19.03
CA ILE A 454 -7.32 -17.19 -18.60
C ILE A 454 -7.25 -18.22 -19.75
N ASN A 455 -8.14 -18.10 -20.73
CA ASN A 455 -8.26 -18.98 -21.90
C ASN A 455 -7.74 -18.37 -23.22
N ASN A 456 -7.08 -17.20 -23.18
CA ASN A 456 -6.66 -16.46 -24.37
C ASN A 456 -5.44 -17.13 -25.03
N LYS A 457 -5.66 -17.89 -26.12
CA LYS A 457 -4.63 -18.74 -26.74
C LYS A 457 -3.48 -17.92 -27.35
N SER A 458 -3.79 -16.77 -27.94
CA SER A 458 -2.81 -15.87 -28.57
C SER A 458 -1.80 -15.31 -27.55
N LEU A 459 -2.22 -15.06 -26.31
CA LEU A 459 -1.35 -14.63 -25.22
C LEU A 459 -0.34 -15.73 -24.86
N TYR A 460 -0.80 -16.95 -24.53
CA TYR A 460 0.09 -18.07 -24.21
C TYR A 460 1.04 -18.39 -25.37
N ALA A 461 0.51 -18.51 -26.59
CA ALA A 461 1.31 -18.80 -27.78
C ALA A 461 2.38 -17.73 -28.06
N SER A 462 2.12 -16.45 -27.74
CA SER A 462 3.12 -15.39 -27.89
C SER A 462 4.34 -15.58 -26.97
N PHE A 463 4.17 -16.24 -25.82
CA PHE A 463 5.23 -16.52 -24.83
C PHE A 463 5.70 -17.99 -24.87
N GLY A 464 5.54 -18.68 -26.01
CA GLY A 464 6.06 -20.03 -26.24
C GLY A 464 5.20 -21.17 -25.68
N PHE A 465 4.03 -20.87 -25.10
CA PHE A 465 3.10 -21.86 -24.59
C PHE A 465 2.07 -22.23 -25.67
N HIS A 466 2.46 -23.13 -26.58
CA HIS A 466 1.63 -23.50 -27.74
C HIS A 466 0.63 -24.64 -27.46
N SER A 467 1.05 -25.65 -26.68
CA SER A 467 0.28 -26.89 -26.47
C SER A 467 -0.40 -26.95 -25.10
N VAL A 468 0.07 -26.18 -24.12
CA VAL A 468 -0.39 -26.22 -22.72
C VAL A 468 -0.68 -24.80 -22.25
N HIS A 469 -1.72 -24.65 -21.41
CA HIS A 469 -2.17 -23.35 -20.92
C HIS A 469 -2.29 -23.38 -19.38
N PRO A 470 -1.17 -23.44 -18.64
CA PRO A 470 -1.21 -23.58 -17.18
C PRO A 470 -1.77 -22.31 -16.53
N ILE A 471 -2.72 -22.45 -15.61
CA ILE A 471 -3.48 -21.33 -15.03
C ILE A 471 -2.54 -20.30 -14.37
N VAL A 472 -1.46 -20.76 -13.74
CA VAL A 472 -0.46 -19.89 -13.09
C VAL A 472 0.34 -19.05 -14.10
N ILE A 473 0.62 -19.60 -15.28
CA ILE A 473 1.30 -18.87 -16.37
C ILE A 473 0.36 -17.81 -16.94
N GLY A 474 -0.90 -18.17 -17.19
CA GLY A 474 -1.92 -17.22 -17.61
C GLY A 474 -2.05 -16.05 -16.64
N PHE A 475 -2.03 -16.31 -15.33
CA PHE A 475 -2.10 -15.27 -14.31
C PHE A 475 -0.89 -14.33 -14.31
N ILE A 476 0.33 -14.86 -14.49
CA ILE A 476 1.55 -14.04 -14.61
C ILE A 476 1.47 -13.15 -15.86
N LEU A 477 1.20 -13.73 -17.04
CA LEU A 477 1.13 -12.99 -18.30
C LEU A 477 0.00 -11.94 -18.31
N PHE A 478 -1.12 -12.24 -17.65
CA PHE A 478 -2.23 -11.31 -17.42
C PHE A 478 -1.82 -10.12 -16.54
N SER A 479 -1.10 -10.37 -15.44
CA SER A 479 -0.64 -9.28 -14.56
C SER A 479 0.47 -8.44 -15.21
N ASP A 480 1.34 -9.03 -16.03
CA ASP A 480 2.27 -8.28 -16.90
C ASP A 480 1.50 -7.36 -17.87
N ALA A 481 0.38 -7.81 -18.43
CA ALA A 481 -0.46 -7.03 -19.35
C ALA A 481 -1.23 -5.88 -18.67
N LEU A 482 -1.53 -5.98 -17.38
CA LEU A 482 -2.23 -4.94 -16.61
C LEU A 482 -1.30 -3.86 -16.01
N SER A 483 0.02 -3.96 -16.16
CA SER A 483 0.97 -3.05 -15.49
C SER A 483 0.68 -1.54 -15.69
N PRO A 484 0.18 -1.04 -16.84
CA PRO A 484 -0.16 0.38 -16.98
C PRO A 484 -1.32 0.81 -16.07
N MET A 485 -2.29 -0.07 -15.85
CA MET A 485 -3.46 0.20 -15.01
C MET A 485 -3.08 0.30 -13.53
N ASP A 486 -2.11 -0.51 -13.09
CA ASP A 486 -1.55 -0.43 -11.73
C ASP A 486 -0.94 0.96 -11.47
N THR A 487 -0.36 1.63 -12.47
CA THR A 487 0.21 2.99 -12.29
C THR A 487 -0.87 4.05 -12.01
N LEU A 488 -2.04 3.95 -12.68
CA LEU A 488 -3.18 4.84 -12.44
C LEU A 488 -3.83 4.56 -11.08
N LEU A 489 -3.97 3.29 -10.71
CA LEU A 489 -4.49 2.89 -9.42
C LEU A 489 -3.55 3.33 -8.28
N GLN A 490 -2.24 3.21 -8.46
CA GLN A 490 -1.24 3.70 -7.50
C GLN A 490 -1.37 5.21 -7.26
N LEU A 491 -1.50 6.02 -8.32
CA LEU A 491 -1.69 7.47 -8.20
C LEU A 491 -2.98 7.82 -7.43
N ALA A 492 -4.07 7.11 -7.68
CA ALA A 492 -5.34 7.28 -6.98
C ALA A 492 -5.23 6.90 -5.49
N LEU A 493 -4.65 5.73 -5.19
CA LEU A 493 -4.46 5.24 -3.82
C LEU A 493 -3.50 6.13 -3.02
N ASN A 494 -2.41 6.60 -3.61
CA ASN A 494 -1.48 7.54 -2.96
C ASN A 494 -2.15 8.90 -2.69
N THR A 495 -3.04 9.36 -3.57
CA THR A 495 -3.81 10.59 -3.33
C THR A 495 -4.84 10.43 -2.21
N LEU A 496 -5.51 9.28 -2.11
CA LEU A 496 -6.38 8.95 -0.97
C LEU A 496 -5.60 8.81 0.34
N SER A 497 -4.46 8.12 0.31
CA SER A 497 -3.54 7.95 1.44
C SER A 497 -3.08 9.30 1.99
N ARG A 498 -2.69 10.23 1.12
CA ARG A 498 -2.33 11.60 1.51
C ARG A 498 -3.48 12.37 2.15
N LYS A 499 -4.72 12.14 1.72
CA LYS A 499 -5.90 12.73 2.39
C LYS A 499 -6.07 12.18 3.80
N HIS A 500 -5.96 10.87 3.98
CA HIS A 500 -6.11 10.21 5.28
C HIS A 500 -5.08 10.67 6.31
N GLU A 501 -3.86 10.99 5.88
CA GLU A 501 -2.82 11.61 6.72
C GLU A 501 -3.22 12.99 7.25
N PHE A 502 -3.73 13.89 6.38
CA PHE A 502 -4.22 15.20 6.83
C PHE A 502 -5.44 15.06 7.74
N GLU A 503 -6.36 14.13 7.46
CA GLU A 503 -7.51 13.85 8.31
C GLU A 503 -7.09 13.32 9.71
N ALA A 504 -5.95 12.61 9.81
CA ALA A 504 -5.38 12.14 11.08
C ALA A 504 -4.54 13.20 11.82
N ASP A 505 -3.83 14.07 11.09
CA ASP A 505 -3.18 15.26 11.67
C ASP A 505 -4.21 16.22 12.27
N GLU A 506 -5.32 16.46 11.57
CA GLU A 506 -6.45 17.25 12.08
C GLU A 506 -7.09 16.61 13.32
N PHE A 507 -7.22 15.28 13.36
CA PHE A 507 -7.69 14.56 14.55
C PHE A 507 -6.76 14.78 15.75
N ALA A 508 -5.44 14.63 15.59
CA ALA A 508 -4.47 14.83 16.66
C ALA A 508 -4.41 16.31 17.13
N LEU A 509 -4.49 17.26 16.19
CA LEU A 509 -4.64 18.70 16.46
C LEU A 509 -5.89 18.97 17.32
N GLY A 510 -7.02 18.33 17.01
CA GLY A 510 -8.26 18.40 17.79
C GLY A 510 -8.16 17.84 19.21
N LEU A 511 -7.07 17.15 19.57
CA LEU A 511 -6.78 16.70 20.94
C LEU A 511 -5.83 17.64 21.70
N GLY A 512 -5.30 18.66 21.03
CA GLY A 512 -4.34 19.63 21.59
C GLY A 512 -2.88 19.39 21.21
N PHE A 513 -2.54 18.29 20.52
CA PHE A 513 -1.15 17.89 20.24
C PHE A 513 -0.45 18.67 19.11
N LYS A 514 -0.76 19.97 18.93
CA LYS A 514 -0.21 20.79 17.82
C LYS A 514 1.32 20.86 17.88
N SER A 515 1.87 21.11 19.06
CA SER A 515 3.29 21.36 19.27
C SER A 515 4.08 20.05 19.26
N GLU A 516 3.55 19.06 19.96
CA GLU A 516 4.12 17.74 20.18
C GLU A 516 4.19 16.98 18.86
N LEU A 517 3.11 16.99 18.06
CA LEU A 517 3.11 16.34 16.74
C LEU A 517 4.05 17.04 15.75
N SER A 518 4.03 18.38 15.71
CA SER A 518 4.92 19.14 14.82
C SER A 518 6.39 18.86 15.14
N THR A 519 6.75 18.88 16.43
CA THR A 519 8.11 18.58 16.92
C THR A 519 8.50 17.13 16.63
N ALA A 520 7.60 16.18 16.88
CA ALA A 520 7.80 14.76 16.59
C ALA A 520 8.06 14.50 15.09
N LEU A 521 7.27 15.11 14.19
CA LEU A 521 7.44 14.98 12.75
C LEU A 521 8.77 15.57 12.25
N ILE A 522 9.21 16.70 12.82
CA ILE A 522 10.52 17.31 12.54
C ILE A 522 11.66 16.41 13.02
N LYS A 523 11.58 15.90 14.26
CA LYS A 523 12.56 14.95 14.83
C LYS A 523 12.65 13.67 13.99
N LEU A 524 11.52 13.06 13.62
CA LEU A 524 11.46 11.88 12.74
C LEU A 524 12.12 12.14 11.37
N HIS A 525 11.87 13.30 10.74
CA HIS A 525 12.52 13.65 9.47
C HIS A 525 14.03 13.82 9.60
N LYS A 526 14.49 14.50 10.66
CA LYS A 526 15.92 14.68 10.96
C LYS A 526 16.59 13.32 11.18
N GLN A 527 15.99 12.44 11.97
CA GLN A 527 16.54 11.12 12.32
C GLN A 527 16.58 10.16 11.13
N ASN A 528 15.54 10.15 10.29
CA ASN A 528 15.46 9.27 9.11
C ASN A 528 16.24 9.82 7.89
N LEU A 529 16.87 11.00 8.01
CA LEU A 529 17.41 11.79 6.88
C LEU A 529 16.43 11.86 5.70
N SER A 530 15.13 11.96 6.02
CA SER A 530 14.06 12.10 5.05
C SER A 530 14.36 13.28 4.14
N THR A 531 14.13 13.12 2.83
CA THR A 531 14.44 14.14 1.84
C THR A 531 13.65 15.42 2.14
N MET A 532 14.31 16.58 2.16
CA MET A 532 13.70 17.81 2.67
C MET A 532 12.89 18.61 1.62
N ASP A 533 12.93 18.26 0.33
CA ASP A 533 12.11 18.87 -0.73
C ASP A 533 11.93 17.91 -1.93
N ALA A 534 10.86 18.08 -2.71
CA ALA A 534 10.49 17.17 -3.79
C ALA A 534 9.72 17.80 -4.95
N ASP A 535 9.73 17.07 -6.07
CA ASP A 535 9.00 17.42 -7.28
C ASP A 535 7.53 16.99 -7.13
N TRP A 536 6.60 17.90 -7.43
CA TRP A 536 5.15 17.65 -7.28
C TRP A 536 4.66 16.42 -8.04
N MET A 537 5.28 16.10 -9.19
CA MET A 537 4.92 14.96 -10.03
C MET A 537 5.54 13.67 -9.48
N TYR A 538 6.82 13.71 -9.08
CA TYR A 538 7.46 12.59 -8.36
C TYR A 538 6.69 12.25 -7.09
N ALA A 539 6.34 13.26 -6.31
CA ALA A 539 5.66 13.12 -5.03
C ALA A 539 4.26 12.53 -5.16
N SER A 540 3.46 13.05 -6.09
CA SER A 540 2.09 12.56 -6.27
C SER A 540 2.03 11.12 -6.74
N TYR A 541 3.04 10.66 -7.49
CA TYR A 541 3.13 9.26 -7.92
C TYR A 541 3.73 8.34 -6.85
N HIS A 542 4.78 8.75 -6.13
CA HIS A 542 5.53 7.86 -5.23
C HIS A 542 5.11 7.90 -3.76
N TYR A 543 4.73 9.05 -3.20
CA TYR A 543 4.53 9.18 -1.76
C TYR A 543 3.09 8.91 -1.33
N SER A 544 2.92 7.97 -0.41
CA SER A 544 1.66 7.69 0.28
C SER A 544 1.35 8.68 1.41
N HIS A 545 2.38 9.35 1.94
CA HIS A 545 2.26 10.37 2.99
C HIS A 545 2.43 11.77 2.40
N PRO A 546 1.70 12.79 2.88
CA PRO A 546 2.01 14.16 2.57
C PRO A 546 3.34 14.55 3.18
N HIS A 547 3.82 15.65 2.66
CA HIS A 547 5.11 16.21 2.96
C HIS A 547 5.21 16.87 4.33
N LEU A 548 6.39 16.91 4.94
CA LEU A 548 6.62 17.59 6.23
C LEU A 548 6.14 19.04 6.20
N SER A 549 6.55 19.85 5.21
CA SER A 549 6.10 21.25 5.15
C SER A 549 4.61 21.39 4.86
N GLU A 550 3.99 20.41 4.20
CA GLU A 550 2.54 20.42 3.96
C GLU A 550 1.78 20.07 5.23
N ARG A 551 2.25 19.08 5.99
CA ARG A 551 1.73 18.69 7.31
C ARG A 551 1.93 19.80 8.33
N LEU A 552 3.15 20.34 8.47
CA LEU A 552 3.43 21.50 9.35
C LEU A 552 2.58 22.72 8.97
N LYS A 553 2.36 22.98 7.67
CA LYS A 553 1.45 24.05 7.23
C LYS A 553 -0.01 23.75 7.56
N ALA A 554 -0.46 22.50 7.44
CA ALA A 554 -1.82 22.09 7.81
C ALA A 554 -2.05 22.12 9.33
N LEU A 555 -1.01 21.83 10.11
CA LEU A 555 -0.96 21.99 11.56
C LEU A 555 -0.80 23.46 12.01
N ASP A 556 -0.67 24.41 11.06
CA ASP A 556 -0.47 25.83 11.33
C ASP A 556 0.78 26.10 12.21
N TRP A 557 1.85 25.32 11.99
CA TRP A 557 3.10 25.44 12.74
C TRP A 557 3.93 26.64 12.26
N GLU A 558 4.04 27.66 13.11
CA GLU A 558 5.02 28.73 12.96
C GLU A 558 6.25 28.46 13.86
N SER A 559 7.44 28.58 13.27
CA SER A 559 8.69 28.28 13.95
C SER A 559 9.13 29.45 14.85
N ASP A 560 8.70 29.40 16.10
CA ASP A 560 9.10 30.36 17.15
C ASP A 560 10.45 30.00 17.81
N ARG A 561 10.85 28.71 17.79
CA ARG A 561 12.11 28.20 18.33
C ARG A 561 12.65 27.08 17.47
N LYS A 562 13.97 26.91 17.48
CA LYS A 562 14.64 25.73 16.90
C LYS A 562 14.21 24.46 17.63
N VAL A 563 13.66 23.49 16.92
CA VAL A 563 13.54 22.09 17.35
C VAL A 563 14.93 21.48 17.41
N VAL A 564 15.60 21.68 18.54
CA VAL A 564 16.83 20.96 18.87
C VAL A 564 16.42 19.53 19.20
N ALA A 565 16.65 18.60 18.28
CA ALA A 565 16.83 17.21 18.68
C ALA A 565 18.13 17.17 19.48
N GLU A 566 18.00 17.19 20.80
CA GLU A 566 19.11 17.10 21.75
C GLU A 566 19.77 15.73 21.59
N GLU A 567 21.11 15.73 21.52
CA GLU A 567 21.90 14.54 21.84
C GLU A 567 21.89 14.38 23.36
N LYS A 568 20.73 13.99 23.90
CA LYS A 568 20.58 13.63 25.32
C LYS A 568 21.21 12.26 25.53
N ASP A 569 22.38 12.24 26.17
CA ASP A 569 23.00 11.02 26.71
C ASP A 569 22.17 10.40 27.86
N GLU A 570 21.14 11.10 28.36
CA GLU A 570 20.11 10.53 29.23
C GLU A 570 19.13 9.66 28.43
N VAL A 571 19.62 8.46 28.10
CA VAL A 571 18.85 7.39 27.49
C VAL A 571 17.65 7.04 28.37
N VAL A 572 16.42 7.17 27.84
CA VAL A 572 15.28 6.38 28.32
C VAL A 572 15.61 4.92 28.01
N LYS A 573 16.31 4.25 28.94
CA LYS A 573 16.74 2.86 28.78
C LYS A 573 15.49 1.99 28.72
N ALA A 574 15.11 1.56 27.53
CA ALA A 574 14.42 0.29 27.38
C ALA A 574 15.32 -0.78 28.00
N SER A 575 14.88 -1.40 29.10
CA SER A 575 15.68 -2.42 29.78
C SER A 575 15.78 -3.67 28.88
N GLY A 576 16.96 -4.28 28.86
CA GLY A 576 17.33 -5.29 27.85
C GLY A 576 18.53 -4.92 26.98
N ARG A 577 19.23 -3.81 27.27
CA ARG A 577 20.58 -3.51 26.73
C ARG A 577 21.70 -4.37 27.36
N GLU A 578 21.35 -5.31 28.22
CA GLU A 578 22.24 -6.33 28.78
C GLU A 578 21.72 -7.71 28.33
N GLU A 579 22.65 -8.57 27.87
CA GLU A 579 22.44 -9.92 27.31
C GLU A 579 21.74 -10.03 25.94
N LEU A 580 22.52 -9.89 24.84
CA LEU A 580 22.77 -10.93 23.81
C LEU A 580 23.59 -10.42 22.61
#